data_AF-A0A8S3GC44-F1
#
_entry.id   AF-A0A8S3GC44-F1
#
_cell.length_a   1.000
_cell.length_b   1.000
_cell.length_c   1.000
_cell.angle_alpha   90.00
_cell.angle_beta   90.00
_cell.angle_gamma   90.00
#
_symmetry.space_group_name_H-M   'P 1'
#
loop_
_entity.id
_entity.type
_entity.pdbx_description
1 polymer ?
#
loop_
_entity_poly.entity_id
_entity_poly.type
_entity_poly.pdbx_seq_one_letter_code
_entity_poly.pdbx_strand_id
1 'polypeptide(L)'
;MLAYCLIFVASAFATFAQSPPVVPTQPFTPTPIRLTLDDLPEPYATSSASKPAIVVAVPSNATLLVPDVNFRVTIYRSGLRTPRQMIYTPTDDILVTENYGGSISILTGDTTSVFADASNGIARAFGMVFVPGWFYVANAGDLRRFRYQTG
;
A
#
# COMPACT_ATOMS: atom_id res chain seq x y z
N MET A 1 -19.80 -38.60 -51.33
CA MET A 1 -19.51 -38.67 -49.89
C MET A 1 -18.19 -37.92 -49.65
N LEU A 2 -18.24 -36.60 -49.43
CA LEU A 2 -17.05 -35.76 -49.23
C LEU A 2 -17.00 -35.35 -47.76
N ALA A 3 -15.97 -35.82 -47.06
CA ALA A 3 -15.72 -35.51 -45.65
C ALA A 3 -14.84 -34.25 -45.55
N TYR A 4 -15.33 -33.23 -44.84
CA TYR A 4 -14.59 -32.01 -44.54
C TYR A 4 -13.86 -32.19 -43.21
N CYS A 5 -12.53 -32.14 -43.24
CA CYS A 5 -11.67 -32.18 -42.06
C CYS A 5 -11.43 -30.74 -41.59
N LEU A 6 -12.05 -30.35 -40.47
CA LEU A 6 -11.80 -29.06 -39.81
C LEU A 6 -10.56 -29.18 -38.91
N ILE A 7 -9.49 -28.49 -39.29
CA ILE A 7 -8.29 -28.33 -38.46
C ILE A 7 -8.56 -27.19 -37.49
N PHE A 8 -8.69 -27.50 -36.20
CA PHE A 8 -8.71 -26.51 -35.12
C PHE A 8 -7.28 -26.02 -34.86
N VAL A 9 -6.98 -24.79 -35.27
CA VAL A 9 -5.73 -24.11 -34.89
C VAL A 9 -5.96 -23.46 -33.54
N ALA A 10 -5.36 -24.02 -32.48
CA ALA A 10 -5.36 -23.41 -31.16
C ALA A 10 -4.36 -22.25 -31.15
N SER A 11 -4.87 -21.02 -31.24
CA SER A 11 -4.06 -19.81 -31.05
C SER A 11 -3.74 -19.63 -29.57
N ALA A 12 -2.48 -19.82 -29.19
CA ALA A 12 -1.98 -19.47 -27.87
C ALA A 12 -1.89 -17.94 -27.76
N PHE A 13 -2.75 -17.33 -26.95
CA PHE A 13 -2.63 -15.91 -26.60
C PHE A 13 -1.57 -15.77 -25.50
N ALA A 14 -0.38 -15.30 -25.87
CA ALA A 14 0.59 -14.82 -24.89
C ALA A 14 0.12 -13.47 -24.34
N THR A 15 -0.22 -13.43 -23.05
CA THR A 15 -0.52 -12.17 -22.36
C THR A 15 0.81 -11.50 -22.02
N PHE A 16 1.09 -10.37 -22.66
CA PHE A 16 2.23 -9.54 -22.28
C PHE A 16 1.86 -8.74 -21.03
N ALA A 17 2.65 -8.89 -19.96
CA ALA A 17 2.52 -8.07 -18.77
C ALA A 17 2.77 -6.60 -19.12
N GLN A 18 1.79 -5.73 -18.87
CA GLN A 18 1.92 -4.30 -19.12
C GLN A 18 2.85 -3.67 -18.07
N SER A 19 3.86 -2.93 -18.53
CA SER A 19 4.78 -2.22 -17.63
C SER A 19 4.01 -1.30 -16.67
N PRO A 20 4.40 -1.25 -15.38
CA PRO A 20 3.72 -0.40 -14.41
C PRO A 20 3.72 1.08 -14.83
N PRO A 21 2.63 1.82 -14.61
CA PRO A 21 2.57 3.25 -14.90
C PRO A 21 3.68 4.00 -14.15
N VAL A 22 4.45 4.80 -14.89
CA VAL A 22 5.55 5.62 -14.34
C VAL A 22 5.00 6.96 -13.88
N VAL A 23 5.41 7.39 -12.68
CA VAL A 23 5.07 8.70 -12.13
C VAL A 23 6.23 9.66 -12.42
N PRO A 24 5.98 10.85 -13.01
CA PRO A 24 7.01 11.88 -13.17
C PRO A 24 7.65 12.24 -11.83
N THR A 25 8.96 12.45 -11.83
CA THR A 25 9.71 12.83 -10.64
C THR A 25 10.60 14.03 -10.88
N GLN A 26 10.90 14.78 -9.81
CA GLN A 26 11.85 15.87 -9.82
C GLN A 26 12.74 15.78 -8.56
N PRO A 27 14.07 15.92 -8.70
CA PRO A 27 14.96 16.00 -7.53
C PRO A 27 14.58 17.16 -6.61
N PHE A 28 14.63 16.91 -5.31
CA PHE A 28 14.36 17.89 -4.28
C PHE A 28 15.28 17.66 -3.08
N THR A 29 16.08 18.68 -2.78
CA THR A 29 16.89 18.72 -1.57
C THR A 29 16.28 19.78 -0.65
N PRO A 30 15.58 19.40 0.42
CA PRO A 30 15.03 20.37 1.35
C PRO A 30 16.15 21.11 2.06
N THR A 31 15.95 22.40 2.33
CA THR A 31 16.83 23.13 3.25
C THR A 31 16.56 22.65 4.68
N PRO A 32 17.56 22.07 5.38
CA PRO A 32 17.36 21.65 6.76
C PRO A 32 17.03 22.86 7.65
N ILE A 33 16.05 22.70 8.54
CA ILE A 33 15.83 23.63 9.65
C ILE A 33 16.47 23.06 10.91
N ARG A 34 17.09 23.93 11.71
CA ARG A 34 17.57 23.57 13.05
C ARG A 34 16.69 24.27 14.06
N LEU A 35 16.11 23.49 14.96
CA LEU A 35 15.31 23.97 16.08
C LEU A 35 16.04 23.61 17.38
N THR A 36 16.15 24.59 18.25
CA THR A 36 16.56 24.47 19.65
C THR A 36 15.33 24.66 20.54
N LEU A 37 15.49 24.42 21.85
CA LEU A 37 14.39 24.67 22.78
C LEU A 37 13.96 26.14 22.78
N ASP A 38 14.92 27.07 22.58
CA ASP A 38 14.65 28.51 22.54
C ASP A 38 13.88 28.95 21.28
N ASP A 39 13.84 28.10 20.23
CA ASP A 39 13.07 28.35 19.01
C ASP A 39 11.60 27.90 19.13
N LEU A 40 11.24 27.15 20.19
CA LEU A 40 9.90 26.63 20.39
C LEU A 40 9.02 27.67 21.10
N PRO A 41 7.75 27.83 20.66
CA PRO A 41 6.80 28.67 21.40
C PRO A 41 6.53 28.08 22.79
N GLU A 42 6.18 28.94 23.75
CA GLU A 42 5.74 28.49 25.08
C GLU A 42 4.54 27.53 24.99
N PRO A 43 4.40 26.59 25.94
CA PRO A 43 3.19 25.78 26.04
C PRO A 43 1.94 26.65 26.05
N TYR A 44 0.95 26.29 25.22
CA TYR A 44 -0.33 27.02 25.06
C TYR A 44 -0.22 28.42 24.43
N ALA A 45 0.86 28.74 23.71
CA ALA A 45 0.99 30.01 22.97
C ALA A 45 -0.13 30.25 21.93
N THR A 46 -0.83 29.20 21.48
CA THR A 46 -2.02 29.29 20.62
C THR A 46 -3.14 28.42 21.12
N SER A 47 -4.38 28.75 20.74
CA SER A 47 -5.53 27.88 20.94
C SER A 47 -5.40 26.61 20.09
N SER A 48 -5.96 25.50 20.59
CA SER A 48 -6.04 24.25 19.84
C SER A 48 -6.69 24.45 18.48
N ALA A 49 -6.06 23.94 17.42
CA ALA A 49 -6.55 24.03 16.05
C ALA A 49 -6.43 22.67 15.35
N SER A 50 -7.38 22.37 14.47
CA SER A 50 -7.34 21.19 13.60
C SER A 50 -7.14 21.62 12.16
N LYS A 51 -6.19 20.99 11.46
CA LYS A 51 -5.92 21.20 10.03
C LYS A 51 -6.00 19.86 9.29
N PRO A 52 -7.22 19.34 9.05
CA PRO A 52 -7.38 18.08 8.34
C PRO A 52 -6.86 18.19 6.91
N ALA A 53 -6.35 17.08 6.37
CA ALA A 53 -5.92 17.02 4.98
C ALA A 53 -7.12 17.21 4.04
N ILE A 54 -6.97 18.09 3.05
CA ILE A 54 -7.93 18.25 1.97
C ILE A 54 -7.53 17.26 0.87
N VAL A 55 -8.35 16.22 0.67
CA VAL A 55 -8.11 15.24 -0.39
C VAL A 55 -8.63 15.79 -1.71
N VAL A 56 -7.73 15.96 -2.68
CA VAL A 56 -8.05 16.39 -4.05
C VAL A 56 -7.81 15.23 -5.02
N ALA A 57 -8.43 15.29 -6.20
CA ALA A 57 -8.11 14.35 -7.27
C ALA A 57 -6.63 14.46 -7.66
N VAL A 58 -6.03 13.35 -8.07
CA VAL A 58 -4.64 13.33 -8.55
C VAL A 58 -4.54 14.26 -9.77
N PRO A 59 -3.69 15.30 -9.75
CA PRO A 59 -3.53 16.20 -10.88
C PRO A 59 -3.03 15.47 -12.12
N SER A 60 -3.42 15.93 -13.31
CA SER A 60 -2.96 15.34 -14.58
C SER A 60 -1.44 15.45 -14.78
N ASN A 61 -0.80 16.42 -14.13
CA ASN A 61 0.64 16.66 -14.12
C ASN A 61 1.28 16.35 -12.75
N ALA A 62 0.72 15.42 -11.98
CA ALA A 62 1.27 15.03 -10.69
C ALA A 62 2.74 14.61 -10.82
N THR A 63 3.62 15.37 -10.18
CA THR A 63 5.07 15.14 -10.15
C THR A 63 5.50 14.95 -8.71
N LEU A 64 6.21 13.87 -8.43
CA LEU A 64 6.72 13.57 -7.09
C LEU A 64 8.13 14.14 -6.90
N LEU A 65 8.38 14.71 -5.74
CA LEU A 65 9.71 15.14 -5.33
C LEU A 65 10.48 13.94 -4.78
N VAL A 66 11.69 13.72 -5.29
CA VAL A 66 12.56 12.59 -4.91
C VAL A 66 13.95 13.10 -4.49
N PRO A 67 14.74 12.31 -3.74
CA PRO A 67 16.05 12.79 -3.27
C PRO A 67 17.04 13.15 -4.39
N ASP A 68 17.10 12.37 -5.46
CA ASP A 68 17.98 12.60 -6.62
C ASP A 68 17.45 11.99 -7.93
N VAL A 69 18.18 12.18 -9.03
CA VAL A 69 17.79 11.77 -10.40
C VAL A 69 17.76 10.24 -10.63
N ASN A 70 18.31 9.43 -9.72
CA ASN A 70 18.36 7.97 -9.84
C ASN A 70 17.12 7.29 -9.30
N PHE A 71 16.16 8.04 -8.74
CA PHE A 71 14.90 7.50 -8.28
C PHE A 71 13.90 7.33 -9.44
N ARG A 72 13.28 6.16 -9.49
CA ARG A 72 12.16 5.87 -10.39
C ARG A 72 10.95 5.48 -9.57
N VAL A 73 9.82 6.14 -9.79
CA VAL A 73 8.57 5.84 -9.10
C VAL A 73 7.55 5.27 -10.08
N THR A 74 6.93 4.17 -9.68
CA THR A 74 5.84 3.53 -10.41
C THR A 74 4.67 3.24 -9.50
N ILE A 75 3.48 3.19 -10.08
CA ILE A 75 2.30 2.68 -9.38
C ILE A 75 2.42 1.16 -9.29
N TYR A 76 2.55 0.64 -8.08
CA TYR A 76 2.58 -0.81 -7.82
C TYR A 76 1.17 -1.42 -7.77
N ARG A 77 0.26 -0.76 -7.05
CA ARG A 77 -1.17 -1.10 -6.96
C ARG A 77 -2.04 0.14 -6.79
N SER A 78 -3.26 0.06 -7.30
CA SER A 78 -4.30 1.08 -7.16
C SER A 78 -5.61 0.43 -6.68
N GLY A 79 -6.62 1.23 -6.34
CA GLY A 79 -7.94 0.75 -5.93
C GLY A 79 -8.05 0.28 -4.47
N LEU A 80 -6.97 0.38 -3.69
CA LEU A 80 -6.99 0.08 -2.25
C LEU A 80 -7.78 1.15 -1.48
N ARG A 81 -8.57 0.72 -0.49
CA ARG A 81 -9.42 1.57 0.33
C ARG A 81 -8.67 2.05 1.57
N THR A 82 -8.22 3.30 1.52
CA THR A 82 -7.49 3.96 2.64
C THR A 82 -6.31 3.13 3.17
N PRO A 83 -5.34 2.77 2.30
CA PRO A 83 -4.16 2.04 2.71
C PRO A 83 -3.38 2.83 3.78
N ARG A 84 -2.82 2.12 4.78
CA ARG A 84 -2.03 2.74 5.87
C ARG A 84 -0.63 2.15 5.99
N GLN A 85 -0.50 0.93 6.50
CA GLN A 85 0.79 0.27 6.65
C GLN A 85 0.94 -0.82 5.59
N MET A 86 2.18 -1.00 5.13
CA MET A 86 2.61 -2.11 4.30
C MET A 86 3.74 -2.85 5.00
N ILE A 87 3.71 -4.19 5.01
CA ILE A 87 4.82 -5.04 5.46
C ILE A 87 5.00 -6.22 4.51
N TYR A 88 6.22 -6.73 4.42
CA TYR A 88 6.46 -8.02 3.79
C TYR A 88 5.96 -9.16 4.67
N THR A 89 5.39 -10.19 4.05
CA THR A 89 5.22 -11.50 4.67
C THR A 89 6.57 -12.21 4.73
N PRO A 90 6.70 -13.27 5.55
CA PRO A 90 7.86 -14.16 5.49
C PRO A 90 8.07 -14.88 4.14
N THR A 91 7.13 -14.77 3.19
CA THR A 91 7.19 -15.33 1.82
C THR A 91 7.35 -14.26 0.74
N ASP A 92 7.73 -13.03 1.12
CA ASP A 92 7.96 -11.88 0.22
C ASP A 92 6.71 -11.31 -0.50
N ASP A 93 5.51 -11.69 -0.07
CA ASP A 93 4.27 -10.98 -0.43
C ASP A 93 4.11 -9.69 0.39
N ILE A 94 3.23 -8.78 -0.03
CA ILE A 94 2.99 -7.53 0.71
C ILE A 94 1.61 -7.55 1.34
N LEU A 95 1.52 -7.40 2.66
CA LEU A 95 0.27 -7.09 3.35
C LEU A 95 0.06 -5.59 3.42
N VAL A 96 -1.16 -5.14 3.15
CA VAL A 96 -1.57 -3.73 3.24
C VAL A 96 -2.82 -3.62 4.11
N THR A 97 -2.77 -2.81 5.17
CA THR A 97 -3.99 -2.50 5.95
C THR A 97 -4.88 -1.51 5.20
N GLU A 98 -6.16 -1.84 5.02
CA GLU A 98 -7.18 -0.96 4.45
C GLU A 98 -8.09 -0.45 5.57
N ASN A 99 -7.66 0.62 6.26
CA ASN A 99 -8.18 1.01 7.58
C ASN A 99 -9.70 1.28 7.61
N TYR A 100 -10.23 2.02 6.65
CA TYR A 100 -11.68 2.21 6.48
C TYR A 100 -12.33 1.18 5.54
N GLY A 101 -11.53 0.27 4.97
CA GLY A 101 -12.01 -0.93 4.26
C GLY A 101 -12.38 -2.06 5.21
N GLY A 102 -11.84 -2.05 6.43
CA GLY A 102 -12.09 -3.10 7.41
C GLY A 102 -11.39 -4.41 7.09
N SER A 103 -10.31 -4.35 6.30
CA SER A 103 -9.60 -5.51 5.82
C SER A 103 -8.09 -5.30 5.81
N ILE A 104 -7.38 -6.40 5.65
CA ILE A 104 -5.97 -6.48 5.28
C ILE A 104 -5.96 -7.13 3.90
N SER A 105 -5.34 -6.49 2.93
CA SER A 105 -5.15 -7.02 1.59
C SER A 105 -3.75 -7.64 1.47
N ILE A 106 -3.62 -8.71 0.68
CA ILE A 106 -2.34 -9.29 0.29
C ILE A 106 -2.10 -9.04 -1.20
N LEU A 107 -0.88 -8.64 -1.53
CA LEU A 107 -0.41 -8.38 -2.89
C LEU A 107 0.60 -9.47 -3.26
N THR A 108 0.23 -10.33 -4.22
CA THR A 108 1.04 -11.44 -4.70
C THR A 108 1.21 -11.32 -6.21
N GLY A 109 2.43 -11.00 -6.65
CA GLY A 109 2.73 -10.75 -8.06
C GLY A 109 1.85 -9.63 -8.63
N ASP A 110 0.93 -9.97 -9.53
CA ASP A 110 -0.04 -9.04 -10.15
C ASP A 110 -1.46 -9.13 -9.54
N THR A 111 -1.65 -9.97 -8.53
CA THR A 111 -2.96 -10.17 -7.87
C THR A 111 -3.08 -9.41 -6.56
N THR A 112 -4.30 -9.01 -6.24
CA THR A 112 -4.69 -8.45 -4.94
C THR A 112 -5.85 -9.28 -4.42
N SER A 113 -5.77 -9.74 -3.18
CA SER A 113 -6.85 -10.48 -2.52
C SER A 113 -7.00 -10.05 -1.06
N VAL A 114 -8.11 -10.43 -0.43
CA VAL A 114 -8.33 -10.20 1.00
C VAL A 114 -7.56 -11.25 1.78
N PHE A 115 -6.64 -10.80 2.63
CA PHE A 115 -5.90 -11.65 3.56
C PHE A 115 -6.69 -11.91 4.84
N ALA A 116 -7.31 -10.87 5.39
CA ALA A 116 -8.17 -10.94 6.57
C ALA A 116 -9.19 -9.81 6.58
N ASP A 117 -10.35 -10.04 7.17
CA ASP A 117 -11.44 -9.06 7.25
C ASP A 117 -12.22 -9.17 8.58
N ALA A 118 -13.43 -8.62 8.61
CA ALA A 118 -14.32 -8.67 9.77
C ALA A 118 -14.60 -10.09 10.28
N SER A 119 -14.58 -11.12 9.42
CA SER A 119 -14.74 -12.52 9.83
C SER A 119 -13.58 -13.00 10.72
N ASN A 120 -12.40 -12.40 10.58
CA ASN A 120 -11.24 -12.62 11.44
C ASN A 120 -11.19 -11.65 12.64
N GLY A 121 -12.20 -10.79 12.81
CA GLY A 121 -12.22 -9.74 13.82
C GLY A 121 -11.41 -8.49 13.46
N ILE A 122 -11.08 -8.29 12.18
CA ILE A 122 -10.44 -7.05 11.69
C ILE A 122 -11.49 -5.95 11.58
N ALA A 123 -11.17 -4.76 12.10
CA ALA A 123 -12.06 -3.60 12.03
C ALA A 123 -11.37 -2.34 11.49
N ARG A 124 -10.34 -1.84 12.16
CA ARG A 124 -9.54 -0.69 11.69
C ARG A 124 -8.06 -0.96 11.91
N ALA A 125 -7.56 -1.97 11.20
CA ALA A 125 -6.16 -2.36 11.27
C ALA A 125 -5.25 -1.18 10.91
N PHE A 126 -4.14 -1.05 11.62
CA PHE A 126 -3.10 -0.07 11.33
C PHE A 126 -1.72 -0.71 11.38
N GLY A 127 -1.27 -1.09 12.58
CA GLY A 127 0.02 -1.74 12.78
C GLY A 127 -0.07 -3.25 12.59
N MET A 128 0.96 -3.84 11.97
CA MET A 128 1.10 -5.26 11.67
C MET A 128 2.56 -5.65 11.87
N VAL A 129 2.80 -6.83 12.43
CA VAL A 129 4.15 -7.41 12.55
C VAL A 129 4.09 -8.92 12.61
N PHE A 130 5.05 -9.56 11.93
CA PHE A 130 5.32 -10.98 12.07
C PHE A 130 6.39 -11.20 13.15
N VAL A 131 6.14 -12.17 14.03
CA VAL A 131 7.13 -12.72 14.96
C VAL A 131 7.04 -14.25 14.90
N PRO A 132 8.04 -15.01 15.37
CA PRO A 132 8.04 -16.47 15.23
C PRO A 132 6.72 -17.12 15.70
N GLY A 133 6.00 -17.76 14.77
CA GLY A 133 4.73 -18.46 15.02
C GLY A 133 3.49 -17.57 15.18
N TRP A 134 3.61 -16.25 15.05
CA TRP A 134 2.52 -15.31 15.31
C TRP A 134 2.50 -14.13 14.33
N PHE A 135 1.27 -13.69 14.04
CA PHE A 135 1.00 -12.44 13.34
C PHE A 135 0.19 -11.53 14.25
N TYR A 136 0.69 -10.31 14.50
CA TYR A 136 0.04 -9.32 15.34
C TYR A 136 -0.57 -8.22 14.49
N VAL A 137 -1.78 -7.79 14.87
CA VAL A 137 -2.49 -6.68 14.24
C VAL A 137 -2.97 -5.72 15.33
N ALA A 138 -2.49 -4.48 15.29
CA ALA A 138 -3.05 -3.37 16.03
C ALA A 138 -4.37 -2.96 15.36
N ASN A 139 -5.47 -3.29 16.01
CA ASN A 139 -6.83 -3.08 15.56
C ASN A 139 -7.49 -2.00 16.41
N ALA A 140 -8.61 -1.44 15.95
CA ALA A 140 -9.34 -0.48 16.78
C ALA A 140 -9.87 -1.15 18.05
N GLY A 141 -9.39 -0.69 19.20
CA GLY A 141 -9.82 -1.15 20.52
C GLY A 141 -9.09 -2.37 21.08
N ASP A 142 -8.27 -3.06 20.28
CA ASP A 142 -7.52 -4.24 20.74
C ASP A 142 -6.27 -4.54 19.92
N LEU A 143 -5.40 -5.38 20.49
CA LEU A 143 -4.29 -6.03 19.79
C LEU A 143 -4.69 -7.48 19.52
N ARG A 144 -4.82 -7.83 18.24
CA ARG A 144 -5.12 -9.20 17.80
C ARG A 144 -3.82 -9.95 17.54
N ARG A 145 -3.80 -11.25 17.87
CA ARG A 145 -2.75 -12.17 17.46
C ARG A 145 -3.34 -13.39 16.80
N PHE A 146 -2.71 -13.84 15.73
CA PHE A 146 -3.08 -15.03 14.98
C PHE A 146 -1.90 -15.99 14.97
N ARG A 147 -2.15 -17.29 15.05
CA ARG A 147 -1.10 -18.28 14.76
C ARG A 147 -0.73 -18.10 13.29
N TYR A 148 0.56 -18.02 13.02
CA TYR A 148 1.07 -17.89 11.67
C TYR A 148 2.06 -19.02 11.39
N GLN A 149 1.86 -19.71 10.28
CA GLN A 149 2.76 -20.70 9.73
C GLN A 149 3.02 -20.33 8.27
N THR A 150 4.29 -20.37 7.88
CA THR A 150 4.68 -20.20 6.48
C THR A 150 4.23 -21.43 5.69
N GLY A 151 3.54 -21.22 4.57
CA GLY A 151 3.01 -22.26 3.69
C GLY A 151 1.68 -21.85 3.08
#